data_AF-A0A6B3I635-F1
#
_entry.id   AF-A0A6B3I635-F1
#
_cell.length_a   1.000
_cell.length_b   1.000
_cell.length_c   1.000
_cell.angle_alpha   90.00
_cell.angle_beta   90.00
_cell.angle_gamma   90.00
#
_symmetry.space_group_name_H-M   'P 1'
#
loop_
_entity.id
_entity.type
_entity.pdbx_description
1 polymer ?
#
loop_
_entity_poly.entity_id
_entity_poly.type
_entity_poly.pdbx_seq_one_letter_code
_entity_poly.pdbx_strand_id
1 'polypeptide(L)'
;NLVGDYAGGSLYLVVGVLAALQHARTPGGAGQVVDAAIVDGAAHLASMIHGMLAAGSWQDRRGANLLDGGCPFYGTYATSDGGHMAVGPLEGQFYAEFAGLLGIADAFPDRWDLARWDELRAAVAERFATR
;
A
#
# COMPACT_ATOMS: atom_id res chain seq x y z
N ASN A 1 -11.90 10.84 3.33
CA ASN A 1 -12.89 9.90 3.90
C ASN A 1 -12.28 8.54 4.24
N LEU A 2 -11.80 7.71 3.30
CA LEU A 2 -11.29 6.35 3.61
C LEU A 2 -10.21 6.32 4.72
N VAL A 3 -9.14 7.12 4.57
CA VAL A 3 -8.01 7.13 5.52
C VAL A 3 -8.33 7.91 6.80
N GLY A 4 -8.88 9.11 6.67
CA GLY A 4 -9.22 9.97 7.81
C GLY A 4 -10.50 9.53 8.50
N ASP A 5 -11.64 10.03 8.03
CA ASP A 5 -12.95 9.86 8.68
C ASP A 5 -13.32 8.41 9.03
N TYR A 6 -12.93 7.43 8.20
CA TYR A 6 -13.24 6.03 8.45
C TYR A 6 -12.11 5.31 9.21
N ALA A 7 -11.01 4.99 8.54
CA ALA A 7 -9.99 4.14 9.12
C ALA A 7 -9.27 4.80 10.30
N GLY A 8 -8.92 6.08 10.20
CA GLY A 8 -8.23 6.86 11.24
C GLY A 8 -9.17 7.55 12.22
N GLY A 9 -10.48 7.54 11.97
CA GLY A 9 -11.48 8.26 12.75
C GLY A 9 -12.49 7.30 13.39
N SER A 10 -13.52 6.95 12.62
CA SER A 10 -14.64 6.16 13.14
C SER A 10 -14.22 4.79 13.67
N LEU A 11 -13.29 4.09 13.02
CA LEU A 11 -12.79 2.80 13.52
C LEU A 11 -12.04 2.94 14.84
N TYR A 12 -11.24 4.00 15.03
CA TYR A 12 -10.57 4.27 16.31
C TYR A 12 -11.59 4.62 17.40
N LEU A 13 -12.60 5.42 17.09
CA LEU A 13 -13.66 5.73 18.03
C LEU A 13 -14.42 4.47 18.45
N VAL A 14 -14.77 3.59 17.50
CA VAL A 14 -15.42 2.30 17.78
C VAL A 14 -14.55 1.44 18.71
N VAL A 15 -13.27 1.28 18.39
CA VAL A 15 -12.33 0.51 19.23
C VAL A 15 -12.21 1.12 20.63
N GLY A 16 -12.07 2.44 20.73
CA GLY A 16 -11.99 3.16 22.01
C GLY A 16 -13.26 2.99 22.85
N VAL A 17 -14.45 3.09 22.24
CA VAL A 17 -15.74 2.86 22.92
C VAL A 17 -15.88 1.41 23.39
N LEU A 18 -15.48 0.43 22.57
CA LEU A 18 -15.52 -0.98 22.96
C LEU A 18 -14.57 -1.27 24.12
N ALA A 19 -13.37 -0.70 24.11
CA ALA A 19 -12.41 -0.80 25.22
C ALA A 19 -12.96 -0.14 26.50
N ALA A 20 -13.55 1.05 26.38
CA ALA A 20 -14.19 1.75 27.50
C ALA A 20 -15.36 0.96 28.08
N LEU A 21 -16.19 0.36 27.21
CA LEU A 21 -17.29 -0.51 27.62
C LEU A 21 -16.79 -1.77 28.33
N GLN A 22 -15.73 -2.40 27.82
CA GLN A 22 -15.12 -3.56 28.45
C GLN A 22 -14.58 -3.22 29.84
N HIS A 23 -13.93 -2.07 30.00
CA HIS A 23 -13.49 -1.55 31.30
C HIS A 23 -14.67 -1.33 32.25
N ALA A 24 -15.72 -0.64 31.79
CA ALA A 24 -16.88 -0.31 32.63
C ALA A 24 -17.65 -1.56 33.13
N ARG A 25 -17.52 -2.71 32.45
CA ARG A 25 -18.14 -3.99 32.86
C ARG A 25 -17.37 -4.73 33.95
N THR A 26 -16.15 -4.32 34.29
CA THR A 26 -15.36 -4.96 35.34
C THR A 26 -15.89 -4.61 36.74
N PRO A 27 -15.63 -5.44 37.78
CA PRO A 27 -15.96 -5.07 39.15
C PRO A 27 -15.22 -3.79 39.56
N GLY A 28 -15.97 -2.73 39.90
CA GLY A 28 -15.41 -1.41 40.19
C GLY A 28 -15.06 -0.57 38.95
N GLY A 29 -15.40 -1.06 37.76
CA GLY A 29 -15.26 -0.32 36.51
C GLY A 29 -16.16 0.91 36.45
N ALA A 30 -15.70 1.94 35.75
CA ALA A 30 -16.45 3.16 35.48
C ALA A 30 -16.35 3.53 34.00
N GLY A 31 -17.26 4.41 33.57
CA GLY A 31 -17.15 5.06 32.26
C GLY A 31 -15.91 5.95 32.18
N GLN A 32 -15.54 6.31 30.96
CA GLN A 32 -14.40 7.20 30.67
C GLN A 32 -14.66 7.98 29.38
N VAL A 33 -13.93 9.08 29.18
CA VAL A 33 -13.94 9.83 27.92
C VAL A 33 -13.05 9.12 26.93
N VAL A 34 -13.55 8.94 25.70
CA VAL A 34 -12.77 8.45 24.56
C VAL A 34 -12.52 9.64 23.64
N ASP A 35 -11.28 10.11 23.60
CA ASP A 35 -10.83 11.09 22.60
C ASP A 35 -10.23 10.33 21.42
N ALA A 36 -10.84 10.48 20.24
CA ALA A 36 -10.46 9.79 19.02
C ALA A 36 -10.23 10.82 17.91
N ALA A 37 -9.08 11.47 17.94
CA ALA A 37 -8.70 12.44 16.93
C ALA A 37 -8.31 11.76 15.60
N ILE A 38 -8.88 12.23 14.49
CA ILE A 38 -8.59 11.69 13.15
C ILE A 38 -7.09 11.75 12.82
N VAL A 39 -6.40 12.81 13.28
CA VAL A 39 -4.96 12.97 13.04
C VAL A 39 -4.14 11.88 13.72
N ASP A 40 -4.52 11.45 14.92
CA ASP A 40 -3.80 10.41 15.67
C ASP A 40 -4.01 9.05 15.03
N GLY A 41 -5.25 8.72 14.66
CA GLY A 41 -5.54 7.45 14.00
C GLY A 41 -4.94 7.37 12.58
N ALA A 42 -4.96 8.46 11.82
CA ALA A 42 -4.30 8.53 10.52
C ALA A 42 -2.76 8.40 10.64
N ALA A 43 -2.15 9.03 11.64
CA ALA A 43 -0.72 8.88 11.92
C ALA A 43 -0.37 7.45 12.34
N HIS A 44 -1.18 6.81 13.18
CA HIS A 44 -0.96 5.40 13.57
C HIS A 44 -1.12 4.44 12.37
N LEU A 45 -2.08 4.67 11.47
CA LEU A 45 -2.18 3.89 10.22
C LEU A 45 -0.97 4.07 9.31
N ALA A 46 -0.33 5.25 9.33
CA ALA A 46 0.90 5.53 8.58
C ALA A 46 2.19 5.05 9.30
N SER A 47 2.09 4.38 10.46
CA SER A 47 3.25 3.95 11.26
C SER A 47 4.26 3.10 10.46
N MET A 48 3.78 2.21 9.58
CA MET A 48 4.65 1.43 8.70
C MET A 48 5.48 2.34 7.79
N ILE A 49 4.87 3.37 7.19
CA ILE A 49 5.55 4.32 6.30
C ILE A 49 6.58 5.13 7.09
N HIS A 50 6.23 5.60 8.29
CA HIS A 50 7.16 6.28 9.18
C HIS A 50 8.35 5.39 9.59
N GLY A 51 8.10 4.10 9.85
CA GLY A 51 9.14 3.12 10.13
C GLY A 51 10.08 2.90 8.94
N MET A 52 9.53 2.77 7.73
CA MET A 52 10.33 2.64 6.51
C MET A 52 11.16 3.90 6.21
N LEU A 53 10.58 5.08 6.42
CA LEU A 53 11.29 6.35 6.28
C LEU A 53 12.46 6.44 7.24
N ALA A 54 12.25 6.09 8.52
CA ALA A 54 13.31 6.04 9.52
C ALA A 54 14.40 5.01 9.21
N ALA A 55 14.03 3.88 8.58
CA ALA A 55 14.96 2.84 8.14
C ALA A 55 15.67 3.16 6.80
N GLY A 56 15.34 4.27 6.14
CA GLY A 56 15.89 4.65 4.84
C GLY A 56 15.33 3.86 3.65
N SER A 57 14.27 3.07 3.84
CA SER A 57 13.60 2.29 2.79
C SER A 57 12.37 3.00 2.20
N TRP A 58 12.10 4.24 2.61
CA TRP A 58 11.11 5.14 2.03
C TRP A 58 11.71 6.51 1.77
N GLN A 59 11.31 7.14 0.67
CA GLN A 59 11.65 8.52 0.29
C GLN A 59 10.44 9.41 0.49
N ASP A 60 10.65 10.60 1.06
CA ASP A 60 9.63 11.66 1.11
C ASP A 60 9.50 12.35 -0.25
N ARG A 61 9.19 11.54 -1.26
CA ARG A 61 8.94 11.92 -2.64
C ARG A 61 7.86 11.01 -3.20
N ARG A 62 6.82 11.61 -3.76
CA ARG A 62 5.68 10.88 -4.34
C ARG A 62 6.11 10.00 -5.51
N GLY A 63 5.60 8.77 -5.54
CA GLY A 63 5.76 7.85 -6.68
C GLY A 63 7.20 7.35 -6.82
N ALA A 64 7.95 7.32 -5.73
CA ALA A 64 9.36 6.91 -5.70
C ALA A 64 9.58 5.66 -4.84
N ASN A 65 8.50 5.05 -4.33
CA ASN A 65 8.56 4.01 -3.32
C ASN A 65 7.90 2.72 -3.81
N LEU A 66 8.07 1.66 -3.01
CA LEU A 66 7.55 0.33 -3.31
C LEU A 66 6.02 0.29 -3.41
N LEU A 67 5.32 1.05 -2.57
CA LEU A 67 3.86 0.93 -2.36
C LEU A 67 3.07 2.16 -2.78
N ASP A 68 3.68 3.11 -3.48
CA ASP A 68 3.05 4.38 -3.89
C ASP A 68 2.92 4.56 -5.42
N GLY A 69 3.14 3.47 -6.18
CA GLY A 69 3.14 3.46 -7.64
C GLY A 69 4.52 3.65 -8.27
N GLY A 70 5.56 3.95 -7.47
CA GLY A 70 6.95 4.08 -7.96
C GLY A 70 7.56 2.78 -8.45
N CYS A 71 7.10 1.63 -7.95
CA CYS A 71 7.52 0.31 -8.39
C CYS A 71 6.79 -0.15 -9.67
N PRO A 72 7.48 -0.52 -10.76
CA PRO A 72 6.84 -0.97 -12.01
C PRO A 72 5.97 -2.23 -11.85
N PHE A 73 6.27 -3.09 -10.89
CA PHE A 73 5.51 -4.30 -10.61
C PHE A 73 4.59 -4.13 -9.38
N TYR A 74 4.23 -2.89 -9.03
CA TYR A 74 3.21 -2.57 -8.03
C TYR A 74 2.47 -1.28 -8.42
N GLY A 75 1.37 -1.42 -9.16
CA GLY A 75 0.66 -0.28 -9.73
C GLY A 75 -0.48 -0.70 -10.67
N THR A 76 -0.91 0.22 -11.52
CA THR A 76 -2.00 -0.02 -12.48
C THR A 76 -1.56 0.28 -13.91
N TYR A 77 -1.99 -0.54 -14.87
CA TYR A 77 -1.69 -0.39 -16.29
C TYR A 77 -2.97 -0.43 -17.12
N ALA A 78 -3.07 0.43 -18.15
CA ALA A 78 -4.20 0.43 -19.08
C ALA A 78 -4.17 -0.82 -19.98
N THR A 79 -5.34 -1.34 -20.32
CA THR A 79 -5.54 -2.51 -21.20
C THR A 79 -6.15 -2.11 -22.54
N SER A 80 -6.13 -3.01 -23.53
CA SER A 80 -6.58 -2.75 -24.90
C SER A 80 -8.08 -2.47 -25.03
N ASP A 81 -8.88 -2.97 -24.08
CA ASP A 81 -10.33 -2.75 -23.99
C ASP A 81 -10.70 -1.42 -23.28
N GLY A 82 -9.70 -0.58 -22.97
CA GLY A 82 -9.89 0.67 -22.23
C GLY A 82 -10.04 0.50 -20.72
N GLY A 83 -9.92 -0.73 -20.22
CA GLY A 83 -9.85 -1.06 -18.80
C GLY A 83 -8.48 -0.80 -18.17
N HIS A 84 -8.31 -1.27 -16.94
CA HIS A 84 -7.05 -1.22 -16.21
C HIS A 84 -6.79 -2.54 -15.47
N MET A 85 -5.53 -2.96 -15.44
CA MET A 85 -5.05 -4.07 -14.62
C MET A 85 -4.27 -3.54 -13.42
N ALA A 86 -4.66 -3.93 -12.21
CA ALA A 86 -3.86 -3.73 -11.01
C ALA A 86 -2.86 -4.87 -10.85
N VAL A 87 -1.58 -4.54 -10.75
CA VAL A 87 -0.48 -5.50 -10.57
C VAL A 87 0.20 -5.27 -9.22
N GLY A 88 0.58 -6.35 -8.57
CA GLY A 88 1.39 -6.31 -7.34
C GLY A 88 2.21 -7.56 -7.04
N PRO A 89 2.88 -8.21 -8.02
CA PRO A 89 3.72 -9.38 -7.76
C PRO A 89 5.06 -8.98 -7.09
N LEU A 90 5.02 -8.63 -5.80
CA LEU A 90 6.21 -8.20 -5.05
C LEU A 90 7.19 -9.36 -4.78
N GLU A 91 6.65 -10.54 -4.48
CA GLU A 91 7.40 -11.75 -4.18
C GLU A 91 8.06 -12.33 -5.44
N GLY A 92 9.24 -12.92 -5.27
CA GLY A 92 10.06 -13.37 -6.40
C GLY A 92 9.39 -14.37 -7.33
N GLN A 93 8.68 -15.36 -6.78
CA GLN A 93 7.96 -16.34 -7.60
C GLN A 93 6.81 -15.73 -8.39
N PHE A 94 6.10 -14.74 -7.83
CA PHE A 94 4.97 -14.10 -8.50
C PHE A 94 5.48 -13.16 -9.59
N TYR A 95 6.59 -12.46 -9.35
CA TYR A 95 7.22 -11.66 -10.40
C TYR A 95 7.74 -12.54 -11.54
N ALA A 96 8.35 -13.68 -11.24
CA ALA A 96 8.83 -14.60 -12.27
C ALA A 96 7.69 -15.09 -13.16
N GLU A 97 6.57 -15.51 -12.56
CA GLU A 97 5.37 -15.91 -13.32
C GLU A 97 4.81 -14.73 -14.13
N PHE A 98 4.66 -13.57 -13.52
CA PHE A 98 4.20 -12.35 -14.18
C PHE A 98 5.06 -11.96 -15.39
N ALA A 99 6.38 -11.92 -15.21
CA ALA A 99 7.33 -11.58 -16.27
C ALA A 99 7.36 -12.65 -17.37
N GLY A 100 7.18 -13.92 -17.02
CA GLY A 100 7.02 -15.03 -17.96
C GLY A 100 5.76 -14.88 -18.81
N LEU A 101 4.60 -14.66 -18.19
CA LEU A 101 3.32 -14.46 -18.87
C LEU A 101 3.30 -13.21 -19.75
N LEU A 102 4.06 -12.17 -19.39
CA LEU A 102 4.24 -10.97 -20.22
C LEU A 102 5.33 -11.14 -21.28
N GLY A 103 6.14 -12.21 -21.25
CA GLY A 103 7.24 -12.39 -22.18
C GLY A 103 8.29 -11.28 -22.07
N ILE A 104 8.61 -10.85 -20.85
CA ILE A 104 9.61 -9.82 -20.54
C ILE A 104 10.71 -10.31 -19.58
N ALA A 105 10.63 -11.56 -19.12
CA ALA A 105 11.56 -12.13 -18.13
C ALA A 105 13.04 -12.02 -18.55
N ASP A 106 13.36 -12.32 -19.81
CA ASP A 106 14.75 -12.27 -20.31
C ASP A 106 15.28 -10.83 -20.43
N ALA A 107 14.40 -9.85 -20.68
CA ALA A 107 14.78 -8.45 -20.82
C ALA A 107 15.02 -7.77 -19.45
N PHE A 108 14.34 -8.26 -18.42
CA PHE A 108 14.38 -7.72 -17.06
C PHE A 108 14.58 -8.84 -16.01
N PRO A 109 15.75 -9.51 -16.03
CA PRO A 109 16.04 -10.62 -15.11
C PRO A 109 16.18 -10.16 -13.66
N ASP A 110 16.64 -8.92 -13.44
CA ASP A 110 16.67 -8.28 -12.12
C ASP A 110 15.61 -7.18 -12.04
N ARG A 111 14.53 -7.46 -11.31
CA ARG A 111 13.46 -6.48 -11.06
C ARG A 111 13.88 -5.31 -10.16
N TRP A 112 15.01 -5.45 -9.45
CA TRP A 112 15.52 -4.44 -8.53
C TRP A 112 16.56 -3.52 -9.16
N ASP A 113 16.80 -3.63 -10.47
CA ASP A 113 17.57 -2.65 -11.23
C ASP A 113 16.77 -1.35 -11.38
N LEU A 114 16.90 -0.48 -10.37
CA LEU A 114 16.23 0.82 -10.28
C LEU A 114 16.54 1.73 -11.47
N ALA A 115 17.72 1.60 -12.08
CA ALA A 115 18.10 2.41 -13.24
C ALA A 115 17.27 2.09 -14.49
N ARG A 116 16.70 0.87 -14.54
CA ARG A 116 15.87 0.38 -15.65
C ARG A 116 14.39 0.33 -15.32
N TRP A 117 13.95 0.91 -14.21
CA TRP A 117 12.54 0.89 -13.81
C TRP A 117 11.62 1.60 -14.81
N ASP A 118 12.09 2.66 -15.47
CA ASP A 118 11.32 3.33 -16.52
C ASP A 118 11.14 2.43 -17.75
N GLU A 119 12.20 1.71 -18.17
CA GLU A 119 12.12 0.71 -19.24
C GLU A 119 11.20 -0.45 -18.87
N LEU A 120 11.32 -0.98 -17.65
CA LEU A 120 10.48 -2.07 -17.15
C LEU A 120 9.01 -1.64 -17.14
N ARG A 121 8.70 -0.44 -16.64
CA ARG A 121 7.35 0.11 -16.64
C ARG A 121 6.79 0.24 -18.04
N ALA A 122 7.57 0.74 -18.99
CA ALA A 122 7.17 0.84 -20.39
C ALA A 122 6.87 -0.55 -20.99
N ALA A 123 7.75 -1.52 -20.76
CA ALA A 123 7.56 -2.89 -21.25
C ALA A 123 6.29 -3.54 -20.68
N VAL A 124 6.03 -3.37 -19.38
CA VAL A 124 4.79 -3.86 -18.75
C VAL A 124 3.55 -3.18 -19.36
N ALA A 125 3.59 -1.86 -19.53
CA ALA A 125 2.50 -1.09 -20.12
C ALA A 125 2.20 -1.52 -21.56
N GLU A 126 3.24 -1.68 -22.39
CA GLU A 126 3.11 -2.14 -23.78
C GLU A 126 2.45 -3.51 -23.85
N ARG A 127 2.83 -4.44 -22.96
CA ARG A 127 2.22 -5.78 -22.93
C ARG A 127 0.74 -5.73 -22.53
N PHE A 128 0.36 -4.93 -21.54
CA PHE A 128 -1.05 -4.78 -21.18
C PHE A 128 -1.87 -4.06 -22.26
N ALA A 129 -1.30 -3.08 -22.96
CA ALA A 129 -1.98 -2.37 -24.05
C ALA A 129 -2.33 -3.28 -25.26
N THR A 130 -1.73 -4.46 -25.36
CA THR A 130 -2.04 -5.46 -26.40
C THR A 130 -3.09 -6.50 -25.98
N ARG A 131 -3.60 -6.42 -24.75
CA ARG A 131 -4.46 -7.45 -24.14
C ARG A 131 -5.76 -6.91 -23.58
#